data_AF-A0A520G0K2-F1
#
_entry.id   AF-A0A520G0K2-F1
#
_cell.length_a   1.000
_cell.length_b   1.000
_cell.length_c   1.000
_cell.angle_alpha   90.00
_cell.angle_beta   90.00
_cell.angle_gamma   90.00
#
_symmetry.space_group_name_H-M   'P 1'
#
loop_
_entity.id
_entity.type
_entity.pdbx_description
1 polymer ?
#
loop_
_entity_poly.entity_id
_entity_poly.type
_entity_poly.pdbx_seq_one_letter_code
_entity_poly.pdbx_strand_id
1 'polypeptide(L)'
;MRLIILDRDGVINQDSDDFIKSPAEWVPIPGSLEAIARLNQAGYRVVVATNQSGIARGLFDVKTLNAIHQKLHAAAHQAGADVDAIFYCPHAADDN
;
A
#
# COMPACT_ATOMS: atom_id res chain seq x y z
N MET A 1 -1.49 19.39 -12.77
CA MET A 1 -0.92 18.18 -12.14
C MET A 1 -1.99 17.10 -12.16
N ARG A 2 -1.65 15.87 -12.57
CA ARG A 2 -2.61 14.74 -12.57
C ARG A 2 -2.26 13.80 -11.42
N LEU A 3 -3.25 13.48 -10.60
CA LEU A 3 -3.09 12.68 -9.39
C LEU A 3 -4.08 11.52 -9.44
N ILE A 4 -3.60 10.33 -9.09
CA ILE A 4 -4.43 9.16 -8.81
C ILE A 4 -4.15 8.74 -7.37
N ILE A 5 -5.21 8.47 -6.62
CA ILE A 5 -5.15 7.94 -5.27
C ILE A 5 -5.65 6.50 -5.33
N LEU A 6 -4.83 5.56 -4.87
CA LEU A 6 -5.15 4.15 -4.83
C LEU A 6 -5.30 3.69 -3.39
N ASP A 7 -6.20 2.74 -3.16
CA ASP A 7 -6.11 1.90 -1.96
C ASP A 7 -4.95 0.92 -2.11
N ARG A 8 -4.59 0.23 -1.02
CA ARG A 8 -3.48 -0.71 -0.94
C ARG A 8 -3.97 -2.16 -1.04
N ASP A 9 -4.75 -2.60 -0.05
CA ASP A 9 -5.20 -3.99 0.09
C ASP A 9 -6.38 -4.23 -0.87
N GLY A 10 -6.31 -5.28 -1.68
CA GLY A 10 -7.28 -5.58 -2.74
C GLY A 10 -7.10 -4.79 -4.05
N VAL A 11 -6.20 -3.79 -4.07
CA VAL A 11 -5.92 -2.96 -5.25
C VAL A 11 -4.49 -3.10 -5.75
N ILE A 12 -3.50 -2.93 -4.86
CA ILE A 12 -2.07 -3.09 -5.18
C ILE A 12 -1.58 -4.47 -4.74
N ASN A 13 -1.93 -4.90 -3.53
CA ASN A 13 -1.66 -6.25 -3.04
C ASN A 13 -2.94 -7.02 -2.80
N GLN A 14 -2.80 -8.34 -2.68
CA GLN A 14 -3.91 -9.21 -2.32
C GLN A 14 -4.49 -8.78 -0.96
N ASP A 15 -5.81 -8.78 -0.87
CA ASP A 15 -6.52 -8.54 0.38
C ASP A 15 -6.46 -9.79 1.27
N SER A 16 -6.69 -9.61 2.57
CA SER A 16 -6.76 -10.71 3.53
C SER A 16 -7.74 -10.39 4.65
N ASP A 17 -8.70 -11.30 4.86
CA ASP A 17 -9.63 -11.26 6.00
C ASP A 17 -8.89 -11.21 7.36
N ASP A 18 -7.67 -11.73 7.41
CA ASP A 18 -6.81 -11.80 8.60
C ASP A 18 -5.79 -10.66 8.70
N PHE A 19 -5.92 -9.60 7.89
CA PHE A 19 -4.96 -8.50 7.78
C PHE A 19 -3.61 -8.91 7.18
N ILE A 20 -2.93 -7.95 6.54
CA ILE A 20 -1.54 -8.09 6.12
C ILE A 20 -0.63 -7.66 7.28
N LYS A 21 -0.10 -8.63 8.02
CA LYS A 21 0.57 -8.41 9.31
C LYS A 21 2.10 -8.44 9.23
N SER A 22 2.65 -8.80 8.07
CA SER A 22 4.10 -8.86 7.87
C SER A 22 4.48 -8.56 6.42
N PRO A 23 5.74 -8.15 6.15
CA PRO A 23 6.21 -8.00 4.77
C PRO A 23 6.10 -9.29 3.95
N ALA A 24 6.16 -10.47 4.57
CA ALA A 24 6.02 -11.74 3.85
C ALA A 24 4.59 -11.95 3.32
N GLU A 25 3.57 -11.53 4.08
CA GLU A 25 2.15 -11.61 3.70
C GLU A 25 1.77 -10.61 2.59
N TRP A 26 2.53 -9.53 2.42
CA TRP A 26 2.27 -8.56 1.36
C TRP A 26 2.65 -9.17 0.00
N VAL A 27 1.66 -9.49 -0.84
CA VAL A 27 1.86 -10.07 -2.17
C VAL A 27 1.18 -9.19 -3.22
N PRO A 28 1.92 -8.64 -4.21
CA PRO A 28 1.33 -7.78 -5.23
C PRO A 28 0.32 -8.56 -6.09
N ILE A 29 -0.76 -7.89 -6.47
CA ILE A 29 -1.68 -8.41 -7.48
C ILE A 29 -0.95 -8.38 -8.84
N PRO A 30 -0.98 -9.46 -9.64
CA PRO A 30 -0.32 -9.48 -10.95
C PRO A 30 -0.72 -8.30 -11.82
N GLY A 31 0.25 -7.55 -12.35
CA GLY A 31 0.01 -6.38 -13.21
C GLY A 31 -0.24 -5.06 -12.47
N SER A 32 -0.44 -5.07 -11.16
CA SER A 32 -0.75 -3.85 -10.38
C SER A 32 0.40 -2.85 -10.38
N LEU A 33 1.63 -3.32 -10.18
CA LEU A 33 2.82 -2.47 -10.15
C LEU A 33 3.15 -1.94 -11.56
N GLU A 34 2.99 -2.78 -12.59
CA GLU A 34 3.15 -2.37 -13.99
C GLU A 34 2.08 -1.34 -14.40
N ALA A 35 0.87 -1.44 -13.85
CA ALA A 35 -0.16 -0.42 -14.05
C ALA A 35 0.25 0.92 -13.44
N ILE A 36 0.81 0.93 -12.22
CA ILE A 36 1.36 2.15 -11.60
C ILE A 36 2.48 2.72 -12.47
N ALA A 37 3.41 1.91 -12.96
CA ALA A 37 4.48 2.35 -13.85
C ALA A 37 3.93 3.04 -15.11
N ARG A 38 2.89 2.45 -15.73
CA ARG A 38 2.21 3.05 -16.89
C ARG A 38 1.52 4.38 -16.57
N LEU A 39 0.95 4.52 -15.36
CA LEU A 39 0.38 5.78 -14.91
C LEU A 39 1.48 6.85 -14.71
N ASN A 40 2.61 6.48 -14.09
CA ASN A 40 3.75 7.38 -13.94
C ASN A 40 4.26 7.86 -15.30
N GLN A 41 4.44 6.94 -16.27
CA GLN A 41 4.86 7.26 -17.64
C GLN A 41 3.85 8.15 -18.37
N ALA A 42 2.56 7.96 -18.11
CA ALA A 42 1.51 8.82 -18.64
C ALA A 42 1.46 10.21 -17.96
N GLY A 43 2.33 10.48 -16.97
CA GLY A 43 2.46 11.75 -16.25
C GLY A 43 1.44 11.95 -15.14
N TYR A 44 1.01 10.85 -14.51
CA TYR A 44 0.27 10.86 -13.24
C TYR A 44 1.22 10.69 -12.06
N ARG A 45 0.95 11.41 -10.98
CA ARG A 45 1.47 11.07 -9.65
C ARG A 45 0.55 10.05 -9.00
N VAL A 46 1.12 9.06 -8.34
CA VAL A 46 0.36 7.99 -7.69
C VAL A 46 0.61 8.05 -6.20
N VAL A 47 -0.47 8.20 -5.45
CA VAL A 47 -0.45 8.24 -3.98
C VAL A 47 -1.31 7.10 -3.46
N VAL A 48 -0.93 6.51 -2.34
CA VAL A 48 -1.71 5.47 -1.67
C VAL A 48 -2.42 6.09 -0.46
N ALA A 49 -3.70 5.75 -0.28
CA ALA A 49 -4.47 6.06 0.92
C ALA A 49 -5.13 4.76 1.42
N THR A 50 -4.80 4.31 2.63
CA THR A 50 -5.23 2.98 3.11
C THR A 50 -5.58 2.95 4.60
N ASN A 51 -6.56 2.12 4.96
CA ASN A 51 -6.92 1.86 6.36
C ASN A 51 -6.08 0.70 6.92
N GLN A 52 -5.38 0.94 8.02
CA GLN A 52 -4.46 -0.01 8.66
C GLN A 52 -4.85 -0.24 10.13
N SER A 53 -6.13 -0.56 10.35
CA SER A 53 -6.73 -0.78 11.68
C SER A 53 -6.12 -1.93 12.48
N GLY A 54 -5.32 -2.79 11.84
CA GLY A 54 -4.53 -3.81 12.52
C GLY A 54 -3.58 -3.24 13.58
N ILE A 55 -3.18 -1.96 13.45
CA ILE A 55 -2.39 -1.25 14.46
C ILE A 55 -3.19 -1.04 15.74
N ALA A 56 -4.35 -0.37 15.67
CA ALA A 56 -5.22 -0.16 16.83
C ALA A 56 -5.67 -1.49 17.46
N ARG A 57 -5.81 -2.54 16.66
CA ARG A 57 -6.15 -3.91 17.12
C ARG A 57 -4.97 -4.68 17.71
N GLY A 58 -3.76 -4.13 17.72
CA GLY A 58 -2.56 -4.77 18.27
C GLY A 58 -2.03 -5.96 17.47
N LEU A 59 -2.42 -6.09 16.20
CA LEU A 59 -1.99 -7.20 15.32
C LEU A 59 -0.55 -6.99 14.81
N PHE A 60 -0.15 -5.74 14.62
CA PHE A 60 1.22 -5.35 14.27
C PHE A 60 1.46 -3.89 14.66
N ASP A 61 2.73 -3.49 14.73
CA ASP A 61 3.14 -2.12 15.08
C ASP A 61 3.45 -1.26 13.85
N VAL A 62 3.63 0.05 14.07
CA VAL A 62 4.00 1.01 13.03
C VAL A 62 5.34 0.64 12.37
N LYS A 63 6.26 0.03 13.11
CA LYS A 63 7.54 -0.44 12.56
C LYS A 63 7.32 -1.54 11.52
N THR A 64 6.44 -2.48 11.80
CA THR A 64 6.07 -3.56 10.88
C THR A 64 5.31 -3.01 9.67
N LEU A 65 4.39 -2.05 9.87
CA LEU A 65 3.74 -1.34 8.77
C LEU A 65 4.77 -0.68 7.84
N ASN A 66 5.75 0.02 8.42
CA ASN A 66 6.81 0.66 7.64
C ASN A 66 7.63 -0.36 6.83
N ALA A 67 7.89 -1.56 7.38
CA ALA A 67 8.58 -2.63 6.65
C ALA A 67 7.73 -3.16 5.48
N ILE A 68 6.40 -3.25 5.64
CA ILE A 68 5.48 -3.60 4.54
C ILE A 68 5.52 -2.53 3.45
N HIS A 69 5.45 -1.25 3.82
CA HIS A 69 5.52 -0.14 2.88
C HIS A 69 6.88 -0.06 2.17
N GLN A 70 7.99 -0.37 2.85
CA GLN A 70 9.30 -0.47 2.22
C GLN A 70 9.35 -1.59 1.17
N LYS A 71 8.74 -2.75 1.45
CA LYS A 71 8.61 -3.82 0.45
C LYS A 71 7.79 -3.37 -0.76
N LEU A 72 6.68 -2.67 -0.54
CA LEU A 72 5.86 -2.09 -1.62
C LEU A 72 6.69 -1.15 -2.49
N HIS A 73 7.41 -0.19 -1.90
CA HIS A 73 8.25 0.75 -2.64
C HIS A 73 9.36 0.02 -3.43
N ALA A 74 10.04 -0.94 -2.80
CA ALA A 74 11.09 -1.70 -3.47
C ALA A 74 10.55 -2.49 -4.68
N ALA A 75 9.39 -3.15 -4.52
CA ALA A 75 8.74 -3.89 -5.60
C ALA A 75 8.24 -2.94 -6.71
N ALA A 76 7.67 -1.80 -6.36
CA ALA A 76 7.24 -0.78 -7.32
C ALA A 76 8.43 -0.28 -8.15
N HIS A 77 9.54 0.10 -7.51
CA HIS A 77 10.74 0.55 -8.20
C HIS A 77 11.32 -0.53 -9.12
N GLN A 78 11.30 -1.81 -8.72
CA GLN A 78 11.72 -2.91 -9.59
C GLN A 78 10.85 -3.03 -10.86
N ALA A 79 9.57 -2.66 -10.78
CA ALA A 79 8.65 -2.61 -11.92
C ALA A 79 8.73 -1.28 -12.71
N GLY A 80 9.61 -0.35 -12.35
CA GLY A 80 9.69 0.98 -12.95
C GLY A 80 8.55 1.92 -12.54
N ALA A 81 7.91 1.64 -11.41
CA ALA A 81 6.85 2.44 -10.81
C ALA A 81 7.38 3.27 -9.62
N ASP A 82 6.78 4.46 -9.45
CA ASP A 82 7.01 5.34 -8.31
C ASP A 82 5.67 5.61 -7.60
N VAL A 83 5.68 5.40 -6.28
CA VAL A 83 4.59 5.78 -5.38
C VAL A 83 5.06 6.99 -4.58
N ASP A 84 4.43 8.14 -4.80
CA ASP A 84 4.87 9.44 -4.27
C ASP A 84 4.70 9.56 -2.76
N ALA A 85 3.63 8.97 -2.22
CA ALA A 85 3.33 9.01 -0.79
C ALA A 85 2.36 7.88 -0.42
N ILE A 86 2.43 7.45 0.83
CA ILE A 86 1.48 6.52 1.43
C ILE A 86 0.89 7.19 2.68
N PHE A 87 -0.39 7.49 2.64
CA PHE A 87 -1.17 7.96 3.77
C PHE A 87 -1.95 6.78 4.36
N TYR A 88 -1.98 6.68 5.68
CA TYR A 88 -2.69 5.60 6.34
C TYR A 88 -3.45 6.07 7.58
N CYS A 89 -4.57 5.42 7.86
CA CYS A 89 -5.31 5.56 9.11
C CYS A 89 -5.02 4.33 10.00
N PRO A 90 -4.41 4.49 11.19
CA PRO A 90 -4.10 3.37 12.08
C PRO A 90 -5.28 2.94 12.97
N HIS A 91 -6.36 3.71 12.98
CA HIS A 91 -7.48 3.58 13.91
C HIS A 91 -8.40 2.40 13.57
N ALA A 92 -9.03 1.83 14.59
CA ALA A 92 -10.16 0.93 14.44
C ALA A 92 -11.45 1.71 14.14
N ALA A 93 -12.47 1.02 13.63
CA ALA A 93 -13.75 1.64 13.28
C ALA A 93 -14.46 2.30 14.48
N ASP A 94 -14.16 1.84 15.69
CA ASP A 94 -14.78 2.29 16.93
C ASP A 94 -13.95 3.35 17.68
N ASP A 95 -12.79 3.73 17.14
CA ASP A 95 -11.96 4.81 17.70
C ASP A 95 -12.61 6.17 17.39
N ASN A 96 -12.76 7.03 18.42
CA ASN A 96 -13.35 8.37 18.33
C ASN A 96 -12.31 9.48 18.52
#